data_AF-A0A9E3E7N9-F1
#
_entry.id   AF-A0A9E3E7N9-F1
#
_cell.length_a   1.000
_cell.length_b   1.000
_cell.length_c   1.000
_cell.angle_alpha   90.00
_cell.angle_beta   90.00
_cell.angle_gamma   90.00
#
_symmetry.space_group_name_H-M   'P 1'
#
loop_
_entity.id
_entity.type
_entity.pdbx_description
1 polymer ?
#
loop_
_entity_poly.entity_id
_entity_poly.type
_entity_poly.pdbx_seq_one_letter_code
_entity_poly.pdbx_strand_id
1 'polypeptide(L)'
;MALLASLGITAIREFIFESIHPFRVTQIDVSTGTMRLVHGNRIYVVRCQEDCGEFRTASRYAMKDMGGWLECVAGGRNIRLSIMEEKITFDPGGGHG
;
A
#
# COMPACT_ATOMS: atom_id res chain seq x y z
N MET A 1 -14.58 -0.19 52.72
CA MET A 1 -14.82 -1.32 51.80
C MET A 1 -15.66 -0.83 50.63
N ALA A 2 -15.39 -1.37 49.43
CA ALA A 2 -15.94 -1.06 48.08
C ALA A 2 -15.29 0.17 47.38
N LEU A 3 -14.32 0.04 46.45
CA LEU A 3 -14.30 -0.48 45.05
C LEU A 3 -15.18 0.28 44.07
N LEU A 4 -14.57 1.07 43.17
CA LEU A 4 -15.04 1.40 41.81
C LEU A 4 -13.77 1.80 41.00
N ALA A 5 -13.19 0.92 40.18
CA ALA A 5 -13.61 0.50 38.84
C ALA A 5 -12.88 1.31 37.75
N SER A 6 -11.98 0.60 37.10
CA SER A 6 -11.09 0.98 36.01
C SER A 6 -11.85 1.61 34.84
N LEU A 7 -11.53 2.87 34.51
CA LEU A 7 -11.93 3.45 33.24
C LEU A 7 -11.08 2.83 32.13
N GLY A 8 -11.71 1.88 31.44
CA GLY A 8 -11.15 1.14 30.33
C GLY A 8 -10.73 2.08 29.20
N ILE A 9 -9.47 1.96 28.82
CA ILE A 9 -8.92 2.44 27.56
C ILE A 9 -9.64 1.64 26.47
N THR A 10 -10.66 2.22 25.84
CA THR A 10 -11.24 1.66 24.61
C THR A 10 -10.25 1.93 23.49
N ALA A 11 -9.20 1.10 23.40
CA ALA A 11 -8.37 1.03 22.23
C ALA A 11 -9.28 0.61 21.07
N ILE A 12 -9.63 1.56 20.22
CA ILE A 12 -10.25 1.30 18.93
C ILE A 12 -9.17 0.54 18.15
N ARG A 13 -9.20 -0.79 18.24
CA ARG A 13 -8.34 -1.67 17.46
C ARG A 13 -8.87 -1.58 16.04
N GLU A 14 -8.35 -0.60 15.30
CA GLU A 14 -8.58 -0.45 13.87
C GLU A 14 -8.30 -1.81 13.23
N PHE A 15 -9.37 -2.42 12.72
CA PHE A 15 -9.31 -3.66 11.95
C PHE A 15 -8.56 -3.34 10.65
N ILE A 16 -7.24 -3.48 10.68
CA ILE A 16 -6.43 -3.52 9.46
C ILE A 16 -6.79 -4.85 8.79
N PHE A 17 -7.71 -4.80 7.84
CA PHE A 17 -7.99 -5.91 6.95
C PHE A 17 -6.69 -6.26 6.21
N GLU A 18 -5.94 -7.26 6.71
CA GLU A 18 -4.80 -7.88 6.05
C GLU A 18 -5.25 -8.45 4.69
N SER A 19 -5.27 -7.60 3.67
CA SER A 19 -5.84 -7.95 2.38
C SER A 19 -4.76 -7.90 1.33
N ILE A 20 -4.46 -9.07 0.76
CA ILE A 20 -3.58 -9.20 -0.39
C ILE A 20 -4.40 -8.82 -1.63
N HIS A 21 -3.93 -7.82 -2.37
CA HIS A 21 -4.59 -7.32 -3.56
C HIS A 21 -3.63 -7.22 -4.76
N PRO A 22 -4.13 -7.30 -5.99
CA PRO A 22 -3.30 -7.11 -7.18
C PRO A 22 -3.01 -5.62 -7.43
N PHE A 23 -1.74 -5.25 -7.38
CA PHE A 23 -1.25 -3.92 -7.77
C PHE A 23 -0.63 -3.98 -9.16
N ARG A 24 -0.95 -3.02 -10.03
CA ARG A 24 -0.35 -2.91 -11.37
C ARG A 24 0.84 -1.95 -11.34
N VAL A 25 1.98 -2.37 -11.85
CA VAL A 25 3.13 -1.49 -12.07
C VAL A 25 2.88 -0.62 -13.30
N THR A 26 2.96 0.70 -13.12
CA THR A 26 2.76 1.66 -14.22
C THR A 26 4.06 2.32 -14.65
N GLN A 27 5.02 2.47 -13.74
CA GLN A 27 6.32 3.06 -14.00
C GLN A 27 7.36 2.51 -13.02
N ILE A 28 8.59 2.33 -13.48
CA ILE A 28 9.74 1.99 -12.65
C ILE A 28 10.82 3.02 -12.99
N ASP A 29 11.34 3.70 -11.98
CA ASP A 29 12.47 4.60 -12.11
C ASP A 29 13.65 4.04 -11.31
N VAL A 30 14.53 3.35 -12.04
CA VAL A 30 15.72 2.70 -11.48
C VAL A 30 16.73 3.74 -10.97
N SER A 31 16.76 4.93 -11.56
CA SER A 31 17.72 5.98 -11.18
C SER A 31 17.42 6.56 -9.80
N THR A 32 16.12 6.69 -9.47
CA THR A 32 15.66 7.17 -8.16
C THR A 32 15.33 6.03 -7.20
N GLY A 33 15.32 4.78 -7.66
CA GLY A 33 14.97 3.61 -6.85
C GLY A 33 13.50 3.60 -6.45
N THR A 34 12.61 4.10 -7.32
CA THR A 34 11.18 4.23 -7.06
C THR A 34 10.32 3.52 -8.11
N MET A 35 9.11 3.16 -7.72
CA MET A 35 8.14 2.50 -8.58
C MET A 35 6.74 3.07 -8.34
N ARG A 36 5.96 3.21 -9.42
CA ARG A 36 4.58 3.69 -9.38
C ARG A 36 3.62 2.54 -9.60
N LEU A 37 2.75 2.32 -8.62
CA LEU A 37 1.74 1.26 -8.60
C LEU A 37 0.34 1.86 -8.68
N VAL A 38 -0.60 1.09 -9.23
CA VAL A 38 -2.03 1.42 -9.23
C VAL A 38 -2.82 0.25 -8.68
N HIS A 39 -3.76 0.54 -7.78
CA HIS A 39 -4.74 -0.40 -7.26
C HIS A 39 -6.09 0.33 -7.11
N GLY A 40 -7.10 -0.12 -7.85
CA GLY A 40 -8.39 0.57 -7.92
C GLY A 40 -8.21 2.01 -8.44
N ASN A 41 -8.71 2.98 -7.67
CA ASN A 41 -8.56 4.40 -7.95
C ASN A 41 -7.34 5.03 -7.24
N ARG A 42 -6.50 4.24 -6.59
CA ARG A 42 -5.32 4.71 -5.85
C ARG A 42 -4.04 4.51 -6.66
N ILE A 43 -3.18 5.51 -6.56
CA ILE A 43 -1.83 5.53 -7.12
C ILE A 43 -0.86 5.57 -5.94
N TYR A 44 0.11 4.66 -5.94
CA TYR A 44 1.16 4.59 -4.93
C TYR A 44 2.50 4.86 -5.58
N VAL A 45 3.33 5.69 -4.96
CA VAL A 45 4.77 5.78 -5.25
C VAL A 45 5.47 5.06 -4.13
N VAL A 46 6.24 4.02 -4.46
CA VAL A 46 6.94 3.20 -3.48
C VAL A 46 8.45 3.20 -3.75
N ARG A 47 9.22 2.97 -2.70
CA ARG A 47 10.67 2.78 -2.79
C ARG A 47 10.99 1.30 -3.04
N CYS A 48 11.66 1.01 -4.15
CA CYS A 48 12.12 -0.35 -4.51
C CYS A 48 13.64 -0.52 -4.47
N GLN A 49 14.44 0.56 -4.56
CA GLN A 49 15.92 0.53 -4.48
C GLN A 49 16.55 -0.57 -5.35
N GLU A 50 17.29 -1.50 -4.73
CA GLU A 50 17.96 -2.62 -5.41
C GLU A 50 16.97 -3.64 -5.98
N ASP A 51 15.76 -3.72 -5.44
CA ASP A 51 14.74 -4.67 -5.85
C ASP A 51 13.91 -4.19 -7.06
N CYS A 52 14.15 -2.98 -7.58
CA CYS A 52 13.41 -2.48 -8.75
C CYS A 52 13.53 -3.42 -9.97
N GLY A 53 14.63 -4.17 -10.08
CA GLY A 53 14.87 -5.15 -11.15
C GLY A 53 13.96 -6.38 -11.12
N GLU A 54 13.30 -6.66 -9.98
CA GLU A 54 12.35 -7.76 -9.82
C GLU A 54 10.97 -7.45 -10.44
N PHE A 55 10.74 -6.17 -10.77
CA PHE A 55 9.47 -5.68 -11.25
C PHE A 55 9.49 -5.38 -12.75
N ARG A 56 8.33 -5.52 -13.39
CA ARG A 56 8.14 -5.17 -14.81
C ARG A 56 6.97 -4.22 -14.96
N THR A 57 7.13 -3.21 -15.80
CA THR A 57 6.04 -2.29 -16.15
C THR A 57 4.87 -3.05 -16.79
N ALA A 58 3.66 -2.52 -16.60
CA ALA A 58 2.37 -3.11 -16.97
C ALA A 58 1.99 -4.44 -16.29
N SER A 59 2.90 -5.08 -15.54
CA SER A 59 2.65 -6.34 -14.83
C SER A 59 1.87 -6.11 -13.53
N ARG A 60 1.27 -7.19 -13.01
CA ARG A 60 0.51 -7.18 -11.75
C ARG A 60 1.18 -8.07 -10.71
N TYR A 61 1.23 -7.59 -9.48
CA TYR A 61 1.83 -8.30 -8.35
C TYR A 61 0.81 -8.34 -7.21
N ALA A 62 0.68 -9.50 -6.58
CA ALA A 62 -0.10 -9.64 -5.36
C ALA A 62 0.70 -9.01 -4.22
N MET A 63 0.16 -7.95 -3.63
CA MET A 63 0.80 -7.22 -2.54
C MET A 63 -0.15 -7.10 -1.35
N LYS A 64 0.40 -7.22 -0.15
CA LYS A 64 -0.28 -6.97 1.10
C LYS A 64 -0.04 -5.53 1.51
N ASP A 65 -1.11 -4.77 1.72
CA ASP A 65 -1.02 -3.41 2.25
C ASP A 65 -0.88 -3.44 3.77
N MET A 66 0.19 -2.84 4.29
CA MET A 66 0.49 -2.76 5.72
C MET A 66 0.34 -1.34 6.28
N GLY A 67 -0.29 -0.42 5.53
CA GLY A 67 -0.58 0.96 5.94
C GLY A 67 0.56 1.96 5.75
N GLY A 68 1.81 1.50 5.68
CA GLY A 68 2.98 2.34 5.35
C GLY A 68 3.99 1.70 4.41
N TRP A 69 3.79 0.43 4.09
CA TRP A 69 4.57 -0.32 3.11
C TRP A 69 3.69 -1.40 2.49
N LEU A 70 4.12 -1.89 1.34
CA LEU A 70 3.55 -3.05 0.69
C LEU A 70 4.51 -4.22 0.85
N GLU A 71 3.98 -5.40 1.15
CA GLU A 71 4.74 -6.66 1.16
C GLU A 71 4.34 -7.51 -0.02
N CYS A 72 5.31 -8.08 -0.73
CA CYS A 72 5.05 -8.92 -1.88
C CYS A 72 6.13 -9.98 -2.07
N VAL A 73 5.85 -10.97 -2.92
CA VAL A 73 6.86 -11.94 -3.37
C VAL A 73 7.17 -11.68 -4.84
N ALA A 74 8.42 -11.33 -5.14
CA ALA A 74 8.94 -11.25 -6.51
C ALA A 74 10.38 -11.77 -6.54
N GLY A 75 10.81 -12.34 -7.68
CA GLY A 75 12.12 -13.00 -7.76
C GLY A 75 12.32 -14.16 -6.78
N GLY A 76 11.24 -14.74 -6.25
CA GLY A 76 11.28 -15.79 -5.22
C GLY A 76 11.64 -15.29 -3.81
N ARG A 77 11.67 -13.96 -3.57
CA ARG A 77 12.00 -13.35 -2.28
C ARG A 77 10.82 -12.52 -1.76
N ASN A 78 10.73 -12.36 -0.44
CA ASN A 78 9.81 -11.41 0.17
C ASN A 78 10.43 -10.00 0.11
N ILE A 79 9.72 -9.07 -0.54
CA ILE A 79 10.17 -7.71 -0.78
C ILE A 79 9.21 -6.76 -0.07
N ARG A 80 9.80 -5.83 0.68
CA ARG A 80 9.09 -4.75 1.36
C ARG A 80 9.29 -3.44 0.61
N LEU A 81 8.20 -2.85 0.14
CA LEU A 81 8.17 -1.61 -0.63
C LEU A 81 7.58 -0.49 0.22
N SER A 82 8.41 0.41 0.73
CA SER A 82 7.93 1.54 1.54
C SER A 82 7.10 2.51 0.69
N ILE A 83 5.90 2.87 1.16
CA ILE A 83 5.05 3.85 0.47
C ILE A 83 5.60 5.25 0.74
N MET A 84 5.90 5.98 -0.33
CA MET A 84 6.39 7.35 -0.29
C MET A 84 5.25 8.35 -0.50
N GLU A 85 4.33 8.03 -1.40
CA GLU A 85 3.14 8.83 -1.67
C GLU A 85 1.95 7.91 -1.97
N GLU A 86 0.77 8.28 -1.47
CA GLU A 86 -0.51 7.71 -1.88
C GLU A 86 -1.40 8.83 -2.42
N LYS A 87 -1.97 8.63 -3.61
CA LYS A 87 -2.90 9.57 -4.24
C LYS A 87 -4.17 8.84 -4.62
N ILE A 88 -5.31 9.37 -4.21
CA ILE A 88 -6.62 8.90 -4.62
C ILE A 88 -7.05 9.71 -5.84
N THR A 89 -7.29 9.03 -6.95
CA THR A 89 -7.87 9.64 -8.15
C THR A 89 -9.37 9.56 -8.01
N PHE A 90 -10.05 10.70 -8.04
CA PHE A 90 -11.49 10.76 -8.15
C PHE A 90 -11.84 10.92 -9.62
N ASP A 91 -12.74 10.07 -10.11
CA ASP A 91 -13.34 10.31 -11.41
C ASP A 91 -14.16 11.61 -11.32
N PRO A 92 -14.02 12.58 -12.25
CA PRO A 92 -14.71 13.87 -12.15
C PRO A 92 -16.24 13.79 -12.36
N GLY A 93 -16.84 12.59 -12.38
CA GLY A 93 -18.28 12.38 -12.48
C GLY A 93 -19.05 12.77 -11.22
N GLY A 94 -19.30 14.06 -11.03
CA GLY A 94 -20.08 14.57 -9.89
C GLY A 94 -20.42 16.06 -9.94
N GLY A 95 -20.63 16.61 -11.13
CA GLY A 95 -21.18 17.95 -11.31
C GLY A 95 -22.50 17.88 -12.08
N HIS A 96 -23.60 17.66 -11.36
CA HIS A 96 -24.96 18.14 -11.67
C HIS A 96 -25.89 17.72 -10.53
N GLY A 97 -26.42 18.70 -9.82
CA GLY A 97 -27.37 18.56 -8.72
C GLY A 97 -27.53 19.89 -7.99
#